data_AF-A0A3D4D7D3-F1
#
_entry.id   AF-A0A3D4D7D3-F1
#
_cell.length_a   1.000
_cell.length_b   1.000
_cell.length_c   1.000
_cell.angle_alpha   90.00
_cell.angle_beta   90.00
_cell.angle_gamma   90.00
#
_symmetry.space_group_name_H-M   'P 1'
#
loop_
_entity.id
_entity.type
_entity.pdbx_description
1 polymer ?
#
loop_
_entity_poly.entity_id
_entity_poly.type
_entity_poly.pdbx_seq_one_letter_code
_entity_poly.pdbx_strand_id
1 'polypeptide(L)'
;MKKRLFRLGALCCVAAMTITTGAQALSVEEAYDILQRSYVDKLPRAAQDAKSLDELFSYTDDYTYYMTAEEYQAFLQGVEGDVSFAGIGAEITYVPEGIRIVSVLKGGGAEKAGLAAGDIIIAIESESCAPGGAEHRAKLLGEAGTSVTVTVRHADGTQADYTVTRALVTQTNTTVSVTGGVGYIDCDSFGTQTGTYFQEGVRGNDSAVHAWIVDLRGNGGGLTSAAVSALGAFSGEGDLTYFVDQDGESTAQSYSGKDLTDKPAIVLMDSGSASASEIFAGGVLGTGSGIVIGTRSYGKGVAQVLYDESNCPYLHGDAVKVTAYRFYCAGGNTTDRIGVVPTLYIPQDQAVAAARLLSGEKTKDSAYLRLVLNGCDFYINIPAAKESSSAALEAILAALTPDAVLYWGENGGERKLTLAQAREKCGFAASSALDFSDVADSEYAQEIDSLAASRIVFGDGGKFRPDATMTRAEVCALLAQVLDLYSTANGYFTDVAKGSWYAPSVNAMAAIGLVSGVGGGKFDPNATMTQEEFITVLGRLVEFVNLDAREFLDKNPLAILQPLPKYKSFSHWAIRSAELLTNSVFDENGDAVNMYCMSLEDIEPQAPILREQAAAALYNALRTTGVLKY
;
A
#
# COMPACT_ATOMS: atom_id res chain seq x y z
N MET A 1 80.63 -39.09 28.13
CA MET A 1 79.49 -39.94 28.55
C MET A 1 78.29 -39.61 27.68
N LYS A 2 77.50 -40.63 27.30
CA LYS A 2 76.82 -40.78 26.00
C LYS A 2 75.67 -39.80 25.70
N LYS A 3 75.61 -39.43 24.42
CA LYS A 3 74.54 -38.73 23.70
C LYS A 3 73.33 -39.67 23.41
N ARG A 4 72.20 -39.02 23.05
CA ARG A 4 71.29 -39.29 21.90
C ARG A 4 69.98 -40.10 22.07
N LEU A 5 68.95 -39.54 21.39
CA LEU A 5 67.93 -40.15 20.50
C LEU A 5 66.48 -40.45 20.99
N PHE A 6 65.53 -39.66 20.47
CA PHE A 6 64.39 -40.00 19.58
C PHE A 6 63.55 -41.30 19.79
N ARG A 7 62.21 -41.13 19.84
CA ARG A 7 61.09 -41.87 19.15
C ARG A 7 59.76 -41.53 19.88
N LEU A 8 58.76 -40.87 19.30
CA LEU A 8 57.74 -41.23 18.27
C LEU A 8 56.83 -42.43 18.61
N GLY A 9 55.51 -42.18 18.64
CA GLY A 9 54.39 -43.15 18.55
C GLY A 9 53.78 -43.56 19.89
N ALA A 10 52.46 -43.66 20.10
CA ALA A 10 51.27 -43.47 19.27
C ALA A 10 50.03 -43.69 20.16
N LEU A 11 48.93 -43.03 19.77
CA LEU A 11 47.51 -43.39 19.97
C LEU A 11 47.00 -43.76 21.38
N CYS A 12 46.10 -42.92 21.89
CA CYS A 12 44.76 -43.39 22.20
C CYS A 12 43.75 -42.30 21.81
N CYS A 13 42.93 -42.62 20.81
CA CYS A 13 41.80 -41.84 20.38
C CYS A 13 40.78 -41.76 21.52
N VAL A 14 40.49 -40.55 21.99
CA VAL A 14 39.19 -40.26 22.57
C VAL A 14 38.50 -39.38 21.54
N ALA A 15 37.64 -40.01 20.76
CA ALA A 15 36.63 -39.28 20.01
C ALA A 15 35.77 -38.55 21.04
N ALA A 16 36.04 -37.26 21.22
CA ALA A 16 35.03 -36.37 21.79
C ALA A 16 33.91 -36.34 20.75
N MET A 17 32.87 -37.16 20.96
CA MET A 17 31.58 -36.90 20.35
C MET A 17 31.15 -35.54 20.88
N THR A 18 31.45 -34.48 20.11
CA THR A 18 30.61 -33.29 20.14
C THR A 18 29.23 -33.78 19.77
N ILE A 19 28.37 -33.96 20.77
CA ILE A 19 26.94 -34.03 20.56
C ILE A 19 26.61 -32.66 20.00
N THR A 20 26.66 -32.53 18.67
CA THR A 20 25.90 -31.49 17.98
C THR A 20 24.47 -31.81 18.35
N THR A 21 23.91 -31.10 19.32
CA THR A 21 22.47 -31.03 19.49
C THR A 21 21.93 -30.67 18.12
N GLY A 22 21.29 -31.61 17.43
CA GLY A 22 20.67 -31.33 16.15
C GLY A 22 19.73 -30.14 16.38
N ALA A 23 19.75 -29.16 15.49
CA ALA A 23 18.79 -28.06 15.51
C ALA A 23 17.39 -28.68 15.66
N GLN A 24 16.76 -28.44 16.80
CA GLN A 24 15.41 -28.92 17.05
C GLN A 24 14.47 -27.95 16.35
N ALA A 25 13.64 -28.46 15.43
CA ALA A 25 12.63 -27.64 14.77
C ALA A 25 11.67 -27.05 15.80
N LEU A 26 11.22 -25.82 15.55
CA LEU A 26 10.27 -25.08 16.38
C LEU A 26 9.02 -25.93 16.69
N SER A 27 8.66 -26.06 17.97
CA SER A 27 7.42 -26.75 18.35
C SER A 27 6.18 -25.85 18.15
N VAL A 28 4.99 -26.46 18.12
CA VAL A 28 3.72 -25.71 17.99
C VAL A 28 3.50 -24.82 19.21
N GLU A 29 3.86 -25.28 20.40
CA GLU A 29 3.74 -24.53 21.64
C GLU A 29 4.65 -23.29 21.65
N GLU A 30 5.89 -23.44 21.18
CA GLU A 30 6.85 -22.32 21.07
C GLU A 30 6.43 -21.33 19.99
N ALA A 31 5.98 -21.81 18.83
CA ALA A 31 5.44 -20.97 17.77
C ALA A 31 4.20 -20.19 18.24
N TYR A 32 3.30 -20.85 18.99
CA TYR A 32 2.11 -20.20 19.55
C TYR A 32 2.50 -19.11 20.56
N ASP A 33 3.52 -19.33 21.40
CA ASP A 33 4.00 -18.31 22.34
C ASP A 33 4.60 -17.09 21.61
N ILE A 34 5.35 -17.30 20.53
CA ILE A 34 5.83 -16.20 19.66
C ILE A 34 4.64 -15.42 19.09
N LEU A 35 3.68 -16.10 18.46
CA LEU A 35 2.53 -15.45 17.84
C LEU A 35 1.64 -14.76 18.87
N GLN A 36 1.39 -15.35 20.03
CA GLN A 36 0.59 -14.76 21.09
C GLN A 36 1.21 -13.46 21.63
N ARG A 37 2.53 -13.33 21.61
CA ARG A 37 3.25 -12.15 22.12
C ARG A 37 3.49 -11.08 21.06
N SER A 38 3.32 -11.40 19.79
CA SER A 38 3.84 -10.52 18.74
C SER A 38 2.97 -10.42 17.50
N TYR A 39 2.00 -11.30 17.27
CA TYR A 39 1.10 -11.17 16.13
C TYR A 39 0.12 -10.02 16.36
N VAL A 40 0.00 -9.12 15.39
CA VAL A 40 -0.74 -7.84 15.55
C VAL A 40 -2.25 -8.05 15.82
N ASP A 41 -2.82 -9.13 15.30
CA ASP A 41 -4.24 -9.46 15.46
C ASP A 41 -4.42 -10.54 16.53
N LYS A 42 -5.59 -10.54 17.20
CA LYS A 42 -5.88 -11.56 18.21
C LYS A 42 -6.10 -12.91 17.57
N LEU A 43 -5.29 -13.90 17.94
CA LEU A 43 -5.47 -15.28 17.50
C LEU A 43 -6.82 -15.85 17.98
N PRO A 44 -7.52 -16.62 17.12
CA PRO A 44 -8.72 -17.33 17.54
C PRO A 44 -8.36 -18.40 18.58
N ARG A 45 -9.31 -18.75 19.47
CA ARG A 45 -9.09 -19.80 20.48
C ARG A 45 -8.63 -21.14 19.89
N ALA A 46 -9.10 -21.47 18.68
CA ALA A 46 -8.71 -22.69 17.97
C ALA A 46 -7.20 -22.77 17.69
N ALA A 47 -6.49 -21.64 17.61
CA ALA A 47 -5.05 -21.62 17.41
C ALA A 47 -4.27 -22.25 18.58
N GLN A 48 -4.79 -22.20 19.81
CA GLN A 48 -4.19 -22.85 20.98
C GLN A 48 -4.17 -24.38 20.88
N ASP A 49 -5.14 -24.94 20.16
CA ASP A 49 -5.34 -26.37 20.04
C ASP A 49 -4.69 -26.95 18.77
N ALA A 50 -3.99 -26.13 17.97
CA ALA A 50 -3.37 -26.53 16.73
C ALA A 50 -2.43 -27.74 16.91
N LYS A 51 -2.43 -28.65 15.94
CA LYS A 51 -1.65 -29.91 15.97
C LYS A 51 -0.40 -29.87 15.10
N SER A 52 -0.21 -28.80 14.34
CA SER A 52 0.95 -28.58 13.47
C SER A 52 1.24 -27.10 13.31
N LEU A 53 2.45 -26.76 12.87
CA LEU A 53 2.81 -25.39 12.50
C LEU A 53 1.91 -24.88 11.37
N ASP A 54 1.72 -25.69 10.31
CA ASP A 54 0.84 -25.35 9.19
C ASP A 54 -0.57 -24.96 9.64
N GLU A 55 -1.15 -25.74 10.56
CA GLU A 55 -2.46 -25.42 11.13
C GLU A 55 -2.42 -24.12 11.95
N LEU A 56 -1.39 -23.93 12.79
CA LEU A 56 -1.25 -22.72 13.61
C LEU A 56 -1.13 -21.45 12.74
N PHE A 57 -0.22 -21.45 11.76
CA PHE A 57 0.01 -20.31 10.87
C PHE A 57 -1.19 -20.06 9.94
N SER A 58 -2.03 -21.06 9.66
CA SER A 58 -3.29 -20.85 8.90
C SER A 58 -4.30 -19.92 9.57
N TYR A 59 -4.14 -19.64 10.88
CA TYR A 59 -4.95 -18.65 11.60
C TYR A 59 -4.38 -17.23 11.57
N THR A 60 -3.27 -17.02 10.86
CA THR A 60 -2.60 -15.72 10.73
C THR A 60 -2.82 -15.12 9.34
N ASP A 61 -1.86 -14.35 8.82
CA ASP A 61 -1.88 -13.75 7.49
C ASP A 61 -0.85 -14.40 6.56
N ASP A 62 -0.89 -14.05 5.28
CA ASP A 62 0.04 -14.57 4.27
C ASP A 62 1.49 -14.06 4.45
N TYR A 63 1.75 -13.18 5.43
CA TYR A 63 3.06 -12.61 5.71
C TYR A 63 3.73 -13.22 6.94
N THR A 64 2.99 -14.05 7.68
CA THR A 64 3.40 -14.68 8.93
C THR A 64 3.65 -16.16 8.69
N TYR A 65 4.92 -16.57 8.76
CA TYR A 65 5.30 -17.95 8.46
C TYR A 65 6.61 -18.34 9.15
N TYR A 66 6.73 -19.64 9.39
CA TYR A 66 7.96 -20.29 9.81
C TYR A 66 8.84 -20.59 8.59
N MET A 67 10.14 -20.43 8.75
CA MET A 67 11.17 -20.82 7.79
C MET A 67 12.10 -21.83 8.46
N THR A 68 12.32 -22.97 7.82
CA THR A 68 13.42 -23.87 8.23
C THR A 68 14.77 -23.18 8.09
N ALA A 69 15.83 -23.79 8.61
CA ALA A 69 17.17 -23.22 8.47
C ALA A 69 17.57 -23.03 7.00
N GLU A 70 17.24 -23.98 6.12
CA GLU A 70 17.52 -23.87 4.69
C GLU A 70 16.72 -22.73 4.05
N GLU A 71 15.43 -22.60 4.39
CA GLU A 71 14.56 -21.54 3.89
C GLU A 71 15.01 -20.17 4.40
N TYR A 72 15.43 -20.08 5.66
CA TYR A 72 15.91 -18.83 6.25
C TYR A 72 17.22 -18.39 5.59
N GLN A 73 18.16 -19.31 5.36
CA GLN A 73 19.40 -18.99 4.63
C GLN A 73 19.11 -18.56 3.19
N ALA A 74 18.16 -19.20 2.51
CA ALA A 74 17.73 -18.79 1.17
C ALA A 74 17.07 -17.38 1.20
N PHE A 75 16.25 -17.10 2.22
CA PHE A 75 15.64 -15.79 2.43
C PHE A 75 16.69 -14.70 2.63
N LEU A 76 17.68 -14.93 3.50
CA LEU A 76 18.78 -13.99 3.73
C LEU A 76 19.58 -13.71 2.45
N GLN A 77 19.89 -14.75 1.67
CA GLN A 77 20.57 -14.59 0.37
C GLN A 77 19.74 -13.79 -0.63
N GLY A 78 18.41 -13.93 -0.61
CA GLY A 78 17.50 -13.12 -1.43
C GLY A 78 17.52 -11.65 -1.04
N VAL A 79 17.40 -11.36 0.26
CA VAL A 79 17.43 -9.99 0.80
C VAL A 79 18.79 -9.33 0.57
N GLU A 80 19.90 -10.03 0.81
CA GLU A 80 21.25 -9.52 0.50
C GLU A 80 21.46 -9.30 -1.00
N GLY A 81 20.90 -10.19 -1.83
CA GLY A 81 20.86 -10.05 -3.29
C GLY A 81 20.21 -8.74 -3.71
N ASP A 82 19.03 -8.43 -3.19
CA ASP A 82 18.27 -7.22 -3.54
C ASP A 82 18.94 -5.91 -3.08
N VAL A 83 19.81 -5.96 -2.07
CA VAL A 83 20.40 -4.76 -1.45
C VAL A 83 21.74 -4.37 -2.06
N SER A 84 22.55 -5.34 -2.52
CA SER A 84 23.81 -5.04 -3.20
C SER A 84 24.43 -6.25 -3.90
N PHE A 85 24.67 -6.17 -5.20
CA PHE A 85 25.44 -7.18 -5.92
C PHE A 85 26.90 -6.74 -6.07
N ALA A 86 27.80 -7.61 -5.64
CA ALA A 86 29.21 -7.53 -6.03
C ALA A 86 29.39 -8.28 -7.36
N GLY A 87 29.62 -7.54 -8.44
CA GLY A 87 29.70 -8.09 -9.78
C GLY A 87 30.18 -7.06 -10.79
N ILE A 88 30.05 -7.35 -12.08
CA ILE A 88 30.50 -6.43 -13.12
C ILE A 88 29.70 -5.12 -13.19
N GLY A 89 28.51 -5.04 -12.59
CA GLY A 89 27.71 -3.80 -12.60
C GLY A 89 27.05 -3.52 -13.94
N ALA A 90 26.29 -4.47 -14.47
CA ALA A 90 25.55 -4.34 -15.71
C ALA A 90 24.21 -5.07 -15.61
N GLU A 91 23.17 -4.50 -16.21
CA GLU A 91 21.91 -5.20 -16.44
C GLU A 91 22.03 -6.06 -17.69
N ILE A 92 21.52 -7.29 -17.62
CA ILE A 92 21.74 -8.28 -18.66
C ILE A 92 20.44 -8.97 -19.08
N THR A 93 20.43 -9.48 -20.30
CA THR A 93 19.43 -10.43 -20.78
C THR A 93 20.10 -11.60 -21.49
N TYR A 94 19.49 -12.78 -21.45
CA TYR A 94 20.02 -13.98 -22.08
C TYR A 94 19.61 -14.05 -23.55
N VAL A 95 20.57 -14.27 -24.43
CA VAL A 95 20.34 -14.41 -25.87
C VAL A 95 21.08 -15.65 -26.40
N PRO A 96 20.68 -16.21 -27.55
CA PRO A 96 21.35 -17.39 -28.12
C PRO A 96 22.86 -17.21 -28.32
N GLU A 97 23.31 -15.98 -28.54
CA GLU A 97 24.72 -15.66 -28.79
C GLU A 97 25.55 -15.41 -27.53
N GLY A 98 24.94 -15.35 -26.34
CA GLY A 98 25.64 -15.04 -25.09
C GLY A 98 24.79 -14.25 -24.09
N ILE A 99 25.44 -13.42 -23.29
CA ILE A 99 24.79 -12.50 -22.36
C ILE A 99 24.83 -11.09 -22.95
N ARG A 100 23.66 -10.51 -23.25
CA ARG A 100 23.56 -9.14 -23.77
C ARG A 100 23.49 -8.15 -22.61
N ILE A 101 24.32 -7.12 -22.65
CA ILE A 101 24.26 -5.96 -21.76
C ILE A 101 23.11 -5.06 -22.22
N VAL A 102 22.12 -4.90 -21.35
CA VAL A 102 20.98 -3.99 -21.55
C VAL A 102 21.37 -2.58 -21.13
N SER A 103 22.03 -2.44 -19.98
CA SER A 103 22.52 -1.17 -19.45
C SER A 103 23.75 -1.40 -18.59
N VAL A 104 24.52 -0.34 -18.36
CA VAL A 104 25.73 -0.37 -17.53
C VAL A 104 25.49 0.49 -16.30
N LEU A 105 25.75 -0.05 -15.12
CA LEU A 105 25.48 0.65 -13.87
C LEU A 105 26.60 1.64 -13.55
N LYS A 106 26.22 2.88 -13.23
CA LYS A 106 27.14 3.98 -12.92
C LYS A 106 28.04 3.64 -11.72
N GLY A 107 29.34 3.86 -11.86
CA GLY A 107 30.36 3.50 -10.87
C GLY A 107 30.75 2.02 -10.87
N GLY A 108 30.06 1.18 -11.64
CA GLY A 108 30.29 -0.26 -11.76
C GLY A 108 31.56 -0.62 -12.54
N GLY A 109 31.95 -1.90 -12.46
CA GLY A 109 33.13 -2.42 -13.14
C GLY A 109 33.04 -2.30 -14.66
N ALA A 110 31.88 -2.62 -15.23
CA ALA A 110 31.62 -2.62 -16.65
C ALA A 110 31.70 -1.21 -17.25
N GLU A 111 31.19 -0.19 -16.53
CA GLU A 111 31.32 1.22 -16.94
C GLU A 111 32.81 1.62 -16.97
N LYS A 112 33.56 1.30 -15.90
CA LYS A 112 35.00 1.58 -15.80
C LYS A 112 35.83 0.85 -16.86
N ALA A 113 35.39 -0.34 -17.26
CA ALA A 113 36.00 -1.14 -18.31
C ALA A 113 35.64 -0.65 -19.73
N GLY A 114 34.69 0.29 -19.86
CA GLY A 114 34.25 0.83 -21.15
C GLY A 114 33.27 -0.06 -21.91
N LEU A 115 32.59 -0.99 -21.23
CA LEU A 115 31.48 -1.75 -21.81
C LEU A 115 30.25 -0.84 -21.97
N ALA A 116 29.37 -1.18 -22.92
CA ALA A 116 28.20 -0.38 -23.24
C ALA A 116 26.93 -1.21 -23.44
N ALA A 117 25.77 -0.56 -23.39
CA ALA A 117 24.50 -1.17 -23.77
C ALA A 117 24.56 -1.68 -25.22
N GLY A 118 24.03 -2.90 -25.44
CA GLY A 118 24.06 -3.58 -26.74
C GLY A 118 25.23 -4.54 -26.92
N ASP A 119 26.26 -4.45 -26.09
CA ASP A 119 27.37 -5.41 -26.07
C ASP A 119 26.90 -6.82 -25.70
N ILE A 120 27.55 -7.84 -26.26
CA ILE A 120 27.27 -9.25 -25.95
C ILE A 120 28.52 -9.88 -25.38
N ILE A 121 28.49 -10.27 -24.11
CA ILE A 121 29.51 -11.14 -23.53
C ILE A 121 29.33 -12.51 -24.16
N ILE A 122 30.36 -12.99 -24.86
CA ILE A 122 30.37 -14.27 -25.57
C ILE A 122 31.24 -15.32 -24.89
N ALA A 123 32.19 -14.91 -24.03
CA ALA A 123 32.94 -15.80 -23.16
C ALA A 123 33.25 -15.16 -21.81
N ILE A 124 33.38 -16.00 -20.78
CA ILE A 124 33.77 -15.62 -19.41
C ILE A 124 34.92 -16.55 -19.01
N GLU A 125 36.07 -16.00 -18.64
CA GLU A 125 37.29 -16.77 -18.32
C GLU A 125 37.65 -17.78 -19.44
N SER A 126 37.56 -17.34 -20.70
CA SER A 126 37.79 -18.15 -21.91
C SER A 126 36.78 -19.28 -22.16
N GLU A 127 35.74 -19.43 -21.34
CA GLU A 127 34.66 -20.38 -21.56
C GLU A 127 33.48 -19.69 -22.28
N SER A 128 33.00 -20.30 -23.36
CA SER A 128 31.83 -19.81 -24.10
C SER A 128 30.63 -19.69 -23.16
N CYS A 129 29.90 -18.58 -23.27
CA CYS A 129 28.63 -18.37 -22.58
C CYS A 129 27.44 -18.31 -23.53
N ALA A 130 27.59 -18.86 -24.74
CA ALA A 130 26.52 -19.05 -25.71
C ALA A 130 25.98 -20.50 -25.64
N PRO A 131 24.66 -20.71 -25.47
CA PRO A 131 23.63 -19.69 -25.22
C PRO A 131 23.74 -19.11 -23.80
N GLY A 132 23.31 -17.86 -23.64
CA GLY A 132 23.31 -17.20 -22.33
C GLY A 132 22.47 -17.95 -21.30
N GLY A 133 22.95 -18.00 -20.05
CA GLY A 133 22.28 -18.75 -18.96
C GLY A 133 22.66 -18.24 -17.57
N ALA A 134 21.90 -18.64 -16.57
CA ALA A 134 22.07 -18.20 -15.18
C ALA A 134 23.41 -18.66 -14.57
N GLU A 135 23.91 -19.83 -14.98
CA GLU A 135 25.23 -20.36 -14.63
C GLU A 135 26.38 -19.47 -15.10
N HIS A 136 26.19 -18.78 -16.23
CA HIS A 136 27.16 -17.81 -16.76
C HIS A 136 27.07 -16.48 -16.00
N ARG A 137 25.85 -16.01 -15.69
CA ARG A 137 25.63 -14.85 -14.80
C ARG A 137 26.36 -15.02 -13.47
N ALA A 138 26.29 -16.20 -12.87
CA ALA A 138 26.95 -16.49 -11.59
C ALA A 138 28.47 -16.24 -11.64
N LYS A 139 29.13 -16.49 -12.78
CA LYS A 139 30.57 -16.23 -12.97
C LYS A 139 30.91 -14.73 -13.05
N LEU A 140 29.95 -13.88 -13.41
CA LEU A 140 30.12 -12.43 -13.43
C LEU A 140 30.00 -11.79 -12.03
N LEU A 141 29.42 -12.51 -11.08
CA LEU A 141 29.34 -12.13 -9.67
C LEU A 141 30.58 -12.60 -8.90
N GLY A 142 30.82 -12.03 -7.72
CA GLY A 142 31.94 -12.36 -6.83
C GLY A 142 32.34 -11.19 -5.94
N GLU A 143 33.23 -11.43 -4.99
CA GLU A 143 33.65 -10.41 -4.00
C GLU A 143 34.11 -9.11 -4.67
N ALA A 144 33.69 -7.97 -4.10
CA ALA A 144 34.07 -6.66 -4.59
C ALA A 144 35.61 -6.48 -4.56
N GLY A 145 36.17 -5.93 -5.62
CA GLY A 145 37.61 -5.78 -5.83
C GLY A 145 38.28 -6.96 -6.55
N THR A 146 37.63 -8.12 -6.66
CA THR A 146 38.10 -9.20 -7.55
C THR A 146 37.84 -8.83 -9.01
N SER A 147 38.48 -9.52 -9.96
CA SER A 147 38.26 -9.27 -11.40
C SER A 147 37.78 -10.51 -12.13
N VAL A 148 37.13 -10.29 -13.27
CA VAL A 148 36.71 -11.33 -14.22
C VAL A 148 37.10 -10.90 -15.63
N THR A 149 37.59 -11.84 -16.43
CA THR A 149 37.87 -11.59 -17.85
C THR A 149 36.67 -12.00 -18.69
N VAL A 150 36.14 -11.07 -19.49
CA VAL A 150 35.02 -11.31 -20.40
C VAL A 150 35.44 -10.99 -21.83
N THR A 151 35.09 -11.86 -22.77
CA THR A 151 35.21 -11.56 -24.20
C THR A 151 33.89 -10.98 -24.66
N VAL A 152 33.92 -9.76 -25.18
CA VAL A 152 32.74 -9.00 -25.57
C VAL A 152 32.72 -8.81 -27.07
N ARG A 153 31.54 -8.98 -27.67
CA ARG A 153 31.23 -8.61 -29.04
C ARG A 153 30.37 -7.34 -29.05
N HIS A 154 30.89 -6.27 -29.65
CA HIS A 154 30.18 -5.00 -29.77
C HIS A 154 29.14 -5.02 -30.90
N ALA A 155 28.28 -4.00 -30.94
CA ALA A 155 27.25 -3.83 -31.96
C ALA A 155 27.82 -3.74 -33.40
N ASP A 156 29.07 -3.27 -33.55
CA ASP A 156 29.78 -3.20 -34.83
C ASP A 156 30.42 -4.54 -35.26
N GLY A 157 30.29 -5.58 -34.43
CA GLY A 157 30.81 -6.93 -34.67
C GLY A 157 32.26 -7.15 -34.24
N THR A 158 32.95 -6.12 -33.75
CA THR A 158 34.30 -6.27 -33.19
C THR A 158 34.27 -7.06 -31.88
N GLN A 159 35.36 -7.76 -31.58
CA GLN A 159 35.52 -8.55 -30.37
C GLN A 159 36.78 -8.16 -29.62
N ALA A 160 36.67 -8.02 -28.31
CA ALA A 160 37.79 -7.69 -27.43
C ALA A 160 37.60 -8.32 -26.04
N ASP A 161 38.73 -8.60 -25.38
CA ASP A 161 38.75 -9.07 -24.00
C ASP A 161 38.81 -7.87 -23.06
N TYR A 162 37.98 -7.92 -22.02
CA TYR A 162 37.90 -6.92 -20.97
C TYR A 162 38.14 -7.58 -19.62
N THR A 163 39.11 -7.06 -18.87
CA THR A 163 39.23 -7.36 -17.44
C THR A 163 38.34 -6.40 -16.67
N VAL A 164 37.27 -6.91 -16.09
CA VAL A 164 36.28 -6.13 -15.36
C VAL A 164 36.45 -6.37 -13.87
N THR A 165 36.75 -5.31 -13.12
CA THR A 165 36.82 -5.38 -11.66
C THR A 165 35.41 -5.37 -11.09
N ARG A 166 35.06 -6.42 -10.34
CA ARG A 166 33.77 -6.51 -9.65
C ARG A 166 33.69 -5.38 -8.62
N ALA A 167 32.58 -4.67 -8.63
CA ALA A 167 32.31 -3.61 -7.68
C ALA A 167 30.98 -3.93 -6.98
N LEU A 168 30.83 -3.43 -5.76
CA LEU A 168 29.51 -3.29 -5.18
C LEU A 168 28.79 -2.23 -5.99
N VAL A 169 27.68 -2.60 -6.65
CA VAL A 169 26.92 -1.65 -7.44
C VAL A 169 25.48 -1.67 -6.96
N THR A 170 25.01 -0.49 -6.57
CA THR A 170 23.61 -0.28 -6.21
C THR A 170 22.85 -0.09 -7.51
N GLN A 171 21.88 -0.96 -7.79
CA GLN A 171 20.92 -0.68 -8.85
C GLN A 171 20.12 0.54 -8.42
N THR A 172 20.15 1.60 -9.23
CA THR A 172 19.41 2.82 -8.94
C THR A 172 17.93 2.53 -9.14
N ASN A 173 17.24 2.20 -8.06
CA ASN A 173 15.80 1.98 -7.99
C ASN A 173 14.98 3.28 -8.04
N THR A 174 15.62 4.44 -8.17
CA THR A 174 14.94 5.73 -8.20
C THR A 174 15.66 6.71 -9.10
N THR A 175 15.01 7.17 -10.16
CA THR A 175 15.55 8.18 -11.07
C THR A 175 14.73 9.46 -11.00
N VAL A 176 15.39 10.60 -11.22
CA VAL A 176 14.75 11.91 -11.25
C VAL A 176 15.09 12.60 -12.55
N SER A 177 14.06 13.07 -13.25
CA SER A 177 14.20 13.81 -14.51
C SER A 177 13.29 15.02 -14.53
N VAL A 178 13.60 15.98 -15.40
CA VAL A 178 12.78 17.19 -15.61
C VAL A 178 12.49 17.32 -17.09
N THR A 179 11.22 17.49 -17.44
CA THR A 179 10.80 17.77 -18.82
C THR A 179 9.63 18.75 -18.82
N GLY A 180 9.78 19.86 -19.55
CA GLY A 180 8.68 20.81 -19.76
C GLY A 180 8.12 21.45 -18.48
N GLY A 181 8.96 21.72 -17.48
CA GLY A 181 8.53 22.28 -16.20
C GLY A 181 7.96 21.26 -15.21
N VAL A 182 8.02 19.96 -15.52
CA VAL A 182 7.52 18.90 -14.65
C VAL A 182 8.68 18.02 -14.22
N GLY A 183 8.80 17.82 -12.89
CA GLY A 183 9.72 16.85 -12.32
C GLY A 183 9.08 15.47 -12.32
N TYR A 184 9.83 14.45 -12.75
CA TYR A 184 9.38 13.06 -12.75
C TYR A 184 10.33 12.23 -11.92
N ILE A 185 9.79 11.61 -10.86
CA ILE A 185 10.50 10.67 -10.00
C ILE A 185 9.95 9.27 -10.30
N ASP A 186 10.78 8.42 -10.89
CA ASP A 186 10.47 7.03 -11.17
C ASP A 186 11.09 6.18 -10.07
N CYS A 187 10.30 5.50 -9.24
CA CYS A 187 10.77 4.79 -8.06
C CYS A 187 10.23 3.35 -8.04
N ASP A 188 11.12 2.40 -8.32
CA ASP A 188 10.81 0.96 -8.39
C ASP A 188 10.74 0.30 -7.00
N SER A 189 11.52 0.80 -6.03
CA SER A 189 11.54 0.31 -4.65
C SER A 189 12.07 1.35 -3.66
N PHE A 190 11.73 1.20 -2.38
CA PHE A 190 12.25 2.02 -1.28
C PHE A 190 13.49 1.37 -0.65
N GLY A 191 14.63 1.57 -1.30
CA GLY A 191 15.95 1.10 -0.84
C GLY A 191 16.63 2.11 0.08
N THR A 192 17.81 1.74 0.58
CA THR A 192 18.58 2.55 1.55
C THR A 192 18.96 3.94 1.04
N GLN A 193 19.09 4.13 -0.28
CA GLN A 193 19.43 5.41 -0.91
C GLN A 193 18.23 6.18 -1.46
N THR A 194 17.04 5.57 -1.51
CA THR A 194 15.85 6.18 -2.13
C THR A 194 15.50 7.52 -1.50
N GLY A 195 15.52 7.63 -0.17
CA GLY A 195 15.29 8.90 0.53
C GLY A 195 16.27 10.00 0.07
N THR A 196 17.55 9.68 -0.10
CA THR A 196 18.57 10.61 -0.61
C THR A 196 18.27 11.03 -2.06
N TYR A 197 17.92 10.08 -2.94
CA TYR A 197 17.60 10.38 -4.34
C TYR A 197 16.41 11.32 -4.48
N PHE A 198 15.36 11.13 -3.68
CA PHE A 198 14.24 12.07 -3.61
C PHE A 198 14.71 13.46 -3.14
N GLN A 199 15.43 13.52 -2.03
CA GLN A 199 15.87 14.79 -1.43
C GLN A 199 16.81 15.58 -2.34
N GLU A 200 17.79 14.93 -2.97
CA GLU A 200 18.71 15.58 -3.92
C GLU A 200 18.02 15.94 -5.23
N GLY A 201 17.16 15.05 -5.74
CA GLY A 201 16.40 15.26 -6.96
C GLY A 201 15.46 16.45 -6.86
N VAL A 202 14.69 16.54 -5.77
CA VAL A 202 13.80 17.68 -5.49
C VAL A 202 14.63 18.95 -5.33
N ARG A 203 15.60 18.97 -4.42
CA ARG A 203 16.44 20.16 -4.16
C ARG A 203 17.14 20.69 -5.41
N GLY A 204 17.65 19.81 -6.26
CA GLY A 204 18.41 20.19 -7.46
C GLY A 204 17.55 20.73 -8.60
N ASN A 205 16.26 20.40 -8.62
CA ASN A 205 15.38 20.67 -9.77
C ASN A 205 14.15 21.53 -9.43
N ASP A 206 13.86 21.80 -8.16
CA ASP A 206 12.66 22.51 -7.71
C ASP A 206 12.43 23.85 -8.45
N SER A 207 13.50 24.63 -8.63
CA SER A 207 13.42 25.92 -9.35
C SER A 207 13.02 25.81 -10.83
N ALA A 208 13.11 24.62 -11.42
CA ALA A 208 12.80 24.34 -12.82
C ALA A 208 11.41 23.72 -13.00
N VAL A 209 10.66 23.46 -11.92
CA VAL A 209 9.39 22.75 -11.97
C VAL A 209 8.24 23.47 -11.29
N HIS A 210 7.02 23.19 -11.74
CA HIS A 210 5.77 23.66 -11.13
C HIS A 210 4.95 22.54 -10.50
N ALA A 211 5.27 21.28 -10.80
CA ALA A 211 4.65 20.08 -10.21
C ALA A 211 5.61 18.89 -10.27
N TRP A 212 5.37 17.92 -9.39
CA TRP A 212 6.09 16.66 -9.34
C TRP A 212 5.17 15.51 -9.71
N ILE A 213 5.61 14.61 -10.58
CA ILE A 213 5.01 13.30 -10.79
C ILE A 213 5.90 12.28 -10.09
N VAL A 214 5.32 11.48 -9.20
CA VAL A 214 6.02 10.39 -8.52
C VAL A 214 5.38 9.08 -8.96
N ASP A 215 6.10 8.27 -9.71
CA ASP A 215 5.61 6.99 -10.21
C ASP A 215 5.99 5.86 -9.26
N LEU A 216 4.97 5.25 -8.65
CA LEU A 216 5.10 4.11 -7.73
C LEU A 216 4.35 2.88 -8.24
N ARG A 217 3.91 2.88 -9.51
CA ARG A 217 3.22 1.73 -10.10
C ARG A 217 4.14 0.51 -10.10
N GLY A 218 3.64 -0.64 -9.64
CA GLY A 218 4.43 -1.86 -9.47
C GLY A 218 5.43 -1.87 -8.31
N ASN A 219 5.58 -0.77 -7.56
CA ASN A 219 6.52 -0.68 -6.44
C ASN A 219 5.96 -1.33 -5.17
N GLY A 220 6.41 -2.55 -4.87
CA GLY A 220 6.00 -3.34 -3.70
C GLY A 220 6.47 -2.79 -2.34
N GLY A 221 7.19 -1.67 -2.32
CA GLY A 221 7.61 -0.96 -1.11
C GLY A 221 9.10 -1.09 -0.81
N GLY A 222 9.43 -1.36 0.46
CA GLY A 222 10.81 -1.39 0.96
C GLY A 222 10.91 -0.81 2.37
N LEU A 223 11.99 -0.07 2.63
CA LEU A 223 12.29 0.49 3.94
C LEU A 223 11.37 1.67 4.29
N THR A 224 10.71 1.57 5.45
CA THR A 224 9.91 2.65 6.03
C THR A 224 10.69 3.96 6.14
N SER A 225 11.95 3.89 6.61
CA SER A 225 12.81 5.08 6.77
C SER A 225 13.07 5.81 5.44
N ALA A 226 13.18 5.07 4.34
CA ALA A 226 13.34 5.65 3.01
C ALA A 226 12.06 6.35 2.55
N ALA A 227 10.88 5.76 2.79
CA ALA A 227 9.59 6.40 2.49
C ALA A 227 9.37 7.67 3.34
N VAL A 228 9.65 7.62 4.63
CA VAL A 228 9.57 8.79 5.54
C VAL A 228 10.51 9.90 5.08
N SER A 229 11.76 9.57 4.73
CA SER A 229 12.72 10.54 4.21
C SER A 229 12.32 11.09 2.84
N ALA A 230 11.73 10.28 1.96
CA ALA A 230 11.24 10.73 0.66
C ALA A 230 10.04 11.67 0.81
N LEU A 231 9.07 11.30 1.65
CA LEU A 231 7.88 12.11 1.94
C LEU A 231 8.24 13.46 2.57
N GLY A 232 9.22 13.46 3.48
CA GLY A 232 9.75 14.68 4.09
C GLY A 232 10.28 15.71 3.09
N ALA A 233 10.61 15.33 1.85
CA ALA A 233 10.99 16.29 0.80
C ALA A 233 9.81 17.19 0.40
N PHE A 234 8.57 16.71 0.55
CA PHE A 234 7.34 17.41 0.18
C PHE A 234 6.56 17.92 1.39
N SER A 235 6.56 17.19 2.50
CA SER A 235 5.76 17.52 3.69
C SER A 235 6.54 18.29 4.75
N GLY A 236 7.86 18.18 4.76
CA GLY A 236 8.70 18.70 5.84
C GLY A 236 8.52 17.96 7.16
N GLU A 237 8.81 18.66 8.25
CA GLU A 237 8.91 18.12 9.61
C GLU A 237 7.56 17.58 10.11
N GLY A 238 7.58 16.40 10.72
CA GLY A 238 6.40 15.80 11.35
C GLY A 238 6.52 14.31 11.59
N ASP A 239 5.52 13.76 12.26
CA ASP A 239 5.29 12.32 12.36
C ASP A 239 4.59 11.85 11.08
N LEU A 240 5.26 11.03 10.28
CA LEU A 240 4.82 10.73 8.92
C LEU A 240 4.19 9.34 8.79
N THR A 241 4.37 8.48 9.79
CA THR A 241 3.66 7.21 9.93
C THR A 241 3.76 6.70 11.38
N TYR A 242 2.80 5.88 11.79
CA TYR A 242 2.73 5.28 13.13
C TYR A 242 2.66 3.77 13.02
N PHE A 243 3.38 3.05 13.86
CA PHE A 243 3.32 1.59 13.97
C PHE A 243 2.66 1.23 15.29
N VAL A 244 1.61 0.42 15.22
CA VAL A 244 0.86 0.01 16.41
C VAL A 244 0.89 -1.49 16.55
N ASP A 245 1.29 -1.96 17.72
CA ASP A 245 1.34 -3.37 18.06
C ASP A 245 -0.01 -3.92 18.57
N GLN A 246 0.01 -5.20 18.96
CA GLN A 246 -1.17 -5.89 19.48
C GLN A 246 -1.67 -5.35 20.82
N ASP A 247 -0.80 -4.74 21.63
CA ASP A 247 -1.15 -4.17 22.94
C ASP A 247 -1.74 -2.76 22.79
N GLY A 248 -1.62 -2.16 21.60
CA GLY A 248 -2.12 -0.82 21.30
C GLY A 248 -1.07 0.26 21.41
N GLU A 249 0.18 -0.09 21.71
CA GLU A 249 1.27 0.87 21.83
C GLU A 249 1.67 1.38 20.45
N SER A 250 1.67 2.71 20.31
CA SER A 250 1.94 3.40 19.04
C SER A 250 3.35 4.01 19.05
N THR A 251 4.12 3.74 18.00
CA THR A 251 5.44 4.34 17.76
C THR A 251 5.44 5.13 16.45
N ALA A 252 5.73 6.43 16.52
CA ALA A 252 5.85 7.28 15.35
C ALA A 252 7.20 7.09 14.63
N GLN A 253 7.21 7.30 13.32
CA GLN A 253 8.41 7.52 12.52
C GLN A 253 8.37 8.95 11.99
N SER A 254 9.33 9.75 12.43
CA SER A 254 9.34 11.19 12.21
C SER A 254 10.41 11.61 11.22
N TYR A 255 10.15 12.69 10.51
CA TYR A 255 11.13 13.45 9.75
C TYR A 255 11.34 14.81 10.43
N SER A 256 12.59 15.25 10.56
CA SER A 256 12.94 16.48 11.27
C SER A 256 13.49 17.59 10.36
N GLY A 257 13.54 17.35 9.05
CA GLY A 257 14.00 18.33 8.07
C GLY A 257 12.88 19.25 7.62
N LYS A 258 13.23 20.35 6.94
CA LYS A 258 12.25 21.16 6.22
C LYS A 258 11.86 20.50 4.91
N ASP A 259 10.66 20.82 4.43
CA ASP A 259 10.26 20.59 3.07
C ASP A 259 11.24 21.24 2.09
N LEU A 260 11.39 20.62 0.93
CA LEU A 260 12.28 21.07 -0.14
C LEU A 260 11.53 21.72 -1.31
N THR A 261 10.22 21.62 -1.32
CA THR A 261 9.35 22.10 -2.40
C THR A 261 7.98 22.46 -1.85
N ASP A 262 7.39 23.53 -2.39
CA ASP A 262 5.98 23.90 -2.21
C ASP A 262 5.11 23.44 -3.40
N LYS A 263 5.69 22.73 -4.37
CA LYS A 263 5.00 22.26 -5.57
C LYS A 263 4.23 20.98 -5.27
N PRO A 264 2.99 20.83 -5.79
CA PRO A 264 2.19 19.64 -5.51
C PRO A 264 2.79 18.40 -6.15
N ALA A 265 2.71 17.28 -5.43
CA ALA A 265 3.00 15.95 -5.95
C ALA A 265 1.76 15.29 -6.56
N ILE A 266 1.93 14.60 -7.68
CA ILE A 266 0.95 13.72 -8.31
C ILE A 266 1.54 12.32 -8.27
N VAL A 267 1.05 11.49 -7.36
CA VAL A 267 1.55 10.13 -7.17
C VAL A 267 0.76 9.18 -8.06
N LEU A 268 1.45 8.44 -8.93
CA LEU A 268 0.87 7.36 -9.71
C LEU A 268 0.95 6.04 -8.93
N MET A 269 -0.17 5.34 -8.81
CA MET A 269 -0.22 4.03 -8.17
C MET A 269 -1.01 3.01 -8.98
N ASP A 270 -0.75 1.73 -8.69
CA ASP A 270 -1.55 0.61 -9.14
C ASP A 270 -1.66 -0.47 -8.04
N SER A 271 -2.29 -1.60 -8.35
CA SER A 271 -2.43 -2.72 -7.41
C SER A 271 -1.10 -3.39 -7.01
N GLY A 272 0.01 -3.07 -7.67
CA GLY A 272 1.36 -3.49 -7.30
C GLY A 272 2.05 -2.52 -6.34
N SER A 273 1.53 -1.30 -6.17
CA SER A 273 2.01 -0.35 -5.16
C SER A 273 1.68 -0.84 -3.76
N ALA A 274 2.67 -1.10 -2.91
CA ALA A 274 2.45 -1.68 -1.57
C ALA A 274 3.39 -1.11 -0.49
N SER A 275 3.03 -1.30 0.78
CA SER A 275 3.90 -1.09 1.94
C SER A 275 4.49 0.33 1.99
N ALA A 276 5.80 0.51 1.83
CA ALA A 276 6.45 1.82 1.87
C ALA A 276 5.90 2.81 0.80
N SER A 277 5.45 2.30 -0.36
CA SER A 277 4.75 3.09 -1.37
C SER A 277 3.43 3.64 -0.84
N GLU A 278 2.71 2.85 -0.05
CA GLU A 278 1.45 3.24 0.59
C GLU A 278 1.67 4.23 1.73
N ILE A 279 2.76 4.09 2.48
CA ILE A 279 3.20 5.10 3.46
C ILE A 279 3.45 6.44 2.78
N PHE A 280 4.21 6.45 1.68
CA PHE A 280 4.49 7.68 0.93
C PHE A 280 3.20 8.29 0.36
N ALA A 281 2.39 7.50 -0.37
CA ALA A 281 1.18 8.00 -1.02
C ALA A 281 0.10 8.45 -0.01
N GLY A 282 -0.17 7.63 1.01
CA GLY A 282 -1.07 7.99 2.09
C GLY A 282 -0.56 9.18 2.91
N GLY A 283 0.76 9.34 3.02
CA GLY A 283 1.39 10.52 3.60
C GLY A 283 1.19 11.79 2.77
N VAL A 284 1.43 11.75 1.46
CA VAL A 284 1.15 12.89 0.53
C VAL A 284 -0.30 13.36 0.65
N LEU A 285 -1.23 12.40 0.73
CA LEU A 285 -2.64 12.67 0.98
C LEU A 285 -2.89 13.25 2.37
N GLY A 286 -2.28 12.66 3.39
CA GLY A 286 -2.39 13.05 4.80
C GLY A 286 -1.92 14.47 5.08
N THR A 287 -0.80 14.88 4.46
CA THR A 287 -0.15 16.18 4.68
C THR A 287 -0.66 17.28 3.75
N GLY A 288 -1.52 16.94 2.78
CA GLY A 288 -1.99 17.91 1.78
C GLY A 288 -0.90 18.34 0.78
N SER A 289 0.19 17.58 0.66
CA SER A 289 1.33 17.92 -0.22
C SER A 289 1.08 17.54 -1.69
N GLY A 290 -0.09 16.95 -2.01
CA GLY A 290 -0.40 16.49 -3.35
C GLY A 290 -1.61 15.58 -3.44
N ILE A 291 -1.72 14.87 -4.56
CA ILE A 291 -2.80 13.92 -4.87
C ILE A 291 -2.25 12.57 -5.29
N VAL A 292 -3.12 11.56 -5.25
CA VAL A 292 -2.84 10.21 -5.73
C VAL A 292 -3.81 9.89 -6.86
N ILE A 293 -3.31 9.38 -7.99
CA ILE A 293 -4.14 8.97 -9.13
C ILE A 293 -3.74 7.58 -9.62
N GLY A 294 -4.65 6.95 -10.37
CA GLY A 294 -4.47 5.59 -10.88
C GLY A 294 -5.52 4.66 -10.29
N THR A 295 -5.13 3.45 -9.90
CA THR A 295 -6.02 2.51 -9.21
C THR A 295 -5.65 2.38 -7.75
N ARG A 296 -6.54 1.75 -6.97
CA ARG A 296 -6.26 1.38 -5.57
C ARG A 296 -4.96 0.59 -5.47
N SER A 297 -4.19 0.88 -4.42
CA SER A 297 -2.95 0.16 -4.09
C SER A 297 -3.23 -1.23 -3.50
N TYR A 298 -2.18 -1.98 -3.19
CA TYR A 298 -2.28 -3.37 -2.77
C TYR A 298 -3.02 -3.59 -1.44
N GLY A 299 -2.88 -2.68 -0.47
CA GLY A 299 -3.52 -2.79 0.85
C GLY A 299 -2.73 -3.59 1.87
N LYS A 300 -1.40 -3.44 1.91
CA LYS A 300 -0.59 -4.24 2.85
C LYS A 300 -0.78 -3.77 4.28
N GLY A 301 -0.59 -2.48 4.56
CA GLY A 301 -0.87 -1.84 5.87
C GLY A 301 -0.21 -2.43 7.13
N VAL A 302 0.63 -3.46 7.00
CA VAL A 302 1.23 -4.19 8.11
C VAL A 302 2.73 -4.36 7.92
N ALA A 303 3.46 -4.48 9.03
CA ALA A 303 4.90 -4.69 9.05
C ALA A 303 5.28 -5.93 9.86
N GLN A 304 6.36 -6.57 9.39
CA GLN A 304 6.83 -7.83 9.94
C GLN A 304 8.08 -7.63 10.78
N VAL A 305 8.16 -8.38 11.87
CA VAL A 305 9.39 -8.61 12.65
C VAL A 305 9.88 -10.01 12.33
N LEU A 306 11.19 -10.13 12.13
CA LEU A 306 11.86 -11.40 11.95
C LEU A 306 12.39 -11.88 13.30
N TYR A 307 11.89 -13.01 13.77
CA TYR A 307 12.41 -13.73 14.92
C TYR A 307 13.40 -14.79 14.45
N ASP A 308 14.58 -14.81 15.03
CA ASP A 308 15.64 -15.80 14.77
C ASP A 308 16.45 -16.04 16.06
N GLU A 309 17.55 -16.79 15.95
CA GLU A 309 18.42 -17.10 17.09
C GLU A 309 19.01 -15.86 17.81
N SER A 310 19.01 -14.68 17.17
CA SER A 310 19.55 -13.45 17.76
C SER A 310 18.59 -12.80 18.77
N ASN A 311 17.28 -13.04 18.63
CA ASN A 311 16.25 -12.36 19.41
C ASN A 311 15.17 -13.30 19.99
N CYS A 312 15.19 -14.58 19.65
CA CYS A 312 14.25 -15.59 20.14
C CYS A 312 14.97 -16.86 20.59
N PRO A 313 14.87 -17.27 21.87
CA PRO A 313 15.60 -18.43 22.40
C PRO A 313 15.10 -19.77 21.87
N TYR A 314 13.92 -19.80 21.24
CA TYR A 314 13.32 -21.02 20.65
C TYR A 314 13.92 -21.39 19.28
N LEU A 315 14.65 -20.46 18.64
CA LEU A 315 15.10 -20.60 17.27
C LEU A 315 16.61 -20.88 17.20
N HIS A 316 16.98 -21.78 16.29
CA HIS A 316 18.31 -22.34 16.12
C HIS A 316 18.65 -22.49 14.63
N GLY A 317 19.06 -21.38 14.01
CA GLY A 317 19.34 -21.30 12.57
C GLY A 317 18.09 -21.25 11.67
N ASP A 318 16.90 -21.47 12.22
CA ASP A 318 15.59 -21.25 11.62
C ASP A 318 15.00 -19.89 12.05
N ALA A 319 13.86 -19.51 11.46
CA ALA A 319 13.26 -18.20 11.71
C ALA A 319 11.73 -18.21 11.65
N VAL A 320 11.09 -17.29 12.36
CA VAL A 320 9.66 -16.97 12.22
C VAL A 320 9.52 -15.52 11.81
N LYS A 321 8.86 -15.27 10.68
CA LYS A 321 8.45 -13.93 10.30
C LYS A 321 7.04 -13.69 10.83
N VAL A 322 6.82 -12.63 11.59
CA VAL A 322 5.54 -12.32 12.22
C VAL A 322 5.08 -10.94 11.84
N THR A 323 3.86 -10.81 11.36
CA THR A 323 3.21 -9.49 11.26
C THR A 323 2.96 -8.94 12.66
N ALA A 324 3.81 -8.00 13.07
CA ALA A 324 3.82 -7.49 14.44
C ALA A 324 3.21 -6.11 14.62
N TYR A 325 3.09 -5.37 13.52
CA TYR A 325 2.57 -4.01 13.56
C TYR A 325 1.58 -3.77 12.44
N ARG A 326 0.59 -2.95 12.73
CA ARG A 326 -0.23 -2.26 11.74
C ARG A 326 0.26 -0.83 11.63
N PHE A 327 0.47 -0.34 10.42
CA PHE A 327 0.90 1.04 10.24
C PHE A 327 -0.26 1.95 9.82
N TYR A 328 -0.16 3.19 10.27
CA TYR A 328 -1.08 4.28 9.95
C TYR A 328 -0.27 5.40 9.28
N CYS A 329 -0.83 6.01 8.25
CA CYS A 329 -0.23 7.12 7.53
C CYS A 329 -0.29 8.42 8.37
N ALA A 330 0.37 9.48 7.91
CA ALA A 330 0.34 10.80 8.56
C ALA A 330 -1.09 11.33 8.82
N GLY A 331 -2.09 10.91 8.03
CA GLY A 331 -3.49 11.25 8.22
C GLY A 331 -4.24 10.41 9.27
N GLY A 332 -3.56 9.52 9.99
CA GLY A 332 -4.16 8.66 11.03
C GLY A 332 -4.92 7.44 10.49
N ASN A 333 -5.03 7.27 9.17
CA ASN A 333 -5.66 6.10 8.54
C ASN A 333 -4.66 4.98 8.25
N THR A 334 -5.09 3.71 8.34
CA THR A 334 -4.31 2.57 7.86
C THR A 334 -4.66 2.23 6.41
N THR A 335 -3.74 1.54 5.74
CA THR A 335 -3.93 0.96 4.41
C THR A 335 -4.15 -0.55 4.47
N ASP A 336 -4.18 -1.15 5.68
CA ASP A 336 -4.35 -2.60 5.86
C ASP A 336 -5.69 -3.03 5.26
N ARG A 337 -5.62 -3.94 4.27
CA ARG A 337 -6.72 -4.46 3.45
C ARG A 337 -7.39 -3.40 2.53
N ILE A 338 -7.40 -2.12 2.88
CA ILE A 338 -8.06 -1.06 2.09
C ILE A 338 -7.20 -0.56 0.93
N GLY A 339 -5.89 -0.50 1.13
CA GLY A 339 -4.98 0.28 0.29
C GLY A 339 -5.19 1.78 0.44
N VAL A 340 -4.45 2.53 -0.37
CA VAL A 340 -4.65 3.96 -0.59
C VAL A 340 -5.69 4.07 -1.69
N VAL A 341 -6.86 4.64 -1.34
CA VAL A 341 -7.88 4.98 -2.33
C VAL A 341 -7.41 6.23 -3.07
N PRO A 342 -7.28 6.20 -4.41
CA PRO A 342 -6.77 7.35 -5.15
C PRO A 342 -7.75 8.53 -5.08
N THR A 343 -7.21 9.75 -5.04
CA THR A 343 -7.97 11.01 -5.22
C THR A 343 -8.78 10.97 -6.51
N LEU A 344 -8.18 10.47 -7.59
CA LEU A 344 -8.85 10.25 -8.86
C LEU A 344 -8.60 8.81 -9.31
N TYR A 345 -9.67 8.01 -9.40
CA TYR A 345 -9.58 6.70 -10.03
C TYR A 345 -9.38 6.87 -11.54
N ILE A 346 -8.19 6.58 -12.03
CA ILE A 346 -7.82 6.68 -13.44
C ILE A 346 -7.40 5.29 -13.95
N PRO A 347 -8.00 4.79 -15.06
CA PRO A 347 -7.54 3.55 -15.69
C PRO A 347 -6.03 3.59 -16.00
N GLN A 348 -5.34 2.47 -15.80
CA GLN A 348 -3.87 2.42 -15.85
C GLN A 348 -3.27 2.84 -17.19
N ASP A 349 -3.98 2.57 -18.29
CA ASP A 349 -3.60 2.99 -19.64
C ASP A 349 -3.68 4.52 -19.85
N GLN A 350 -4.41 5.23 -18.99
CA GLN A 350 -4.56 6.69 -19.01
C GLN A 350 -3.75 7.41 -17.92
N ALA A 351 -3.24 6.70 -16.91
CA ALA A 351 -2.65 7.29 -15.70
C ALA A 351 -1.52 8.30 -15.98
N VAL A 352 -0.54 7.95 -16.83
CA VAL A 352 0.58 8.83 -17.17
C VAL A 352 0.11 10.06 -17.95
N ALA A 353 -0.81 9.88 -18.90
CA ALA A 353 -1.37 10.98 -19.66
C ALA A 353 -2.17 11.93 -18.76
N ALA A 354 -2.94 11.39 -17.80
CA ALA A 354 -3.70 12.17 -16.83
C ALA A 354 -2.76 12.97 -15.89
N ALA A 355 -1.70 12.36 -15.36
CA ALA A 355 -0.71 13.08 -14.55
C ALA A 355 -0.07 14.24 -15.31
N ARG A 356 0.30 14.03 -16.58
CA ARG A 356 0.84 15.10 -17.44
C ARG A 356 -0.16 16.21 -17.72
N LEU A 357 -1.45 15.90 -17.82
CA LEU A 357 -2.50 16.91 -17.96
C LEU A 357 -2.65 17.73 -16.68
N LEU A 358 -2.70 17.06 -15.53
CA LEU A 358 -2.86 17.67 -14.20
C LEU A 358 -1.65 18.51 -13.79
N SER A 359 -0.47 18.17 -14.30
CA SER A 359 0.76 18.93 -14.08
C SER A 359 0.85 20.19 -14.94
N GLY A 360 -0.19 20.62 -15.66
CA GLY A 360 -0.12 21.83 -16.49
C GLY A 360 -0.01 23.13 -15.69
N GLU A 361 0.13 24.25 -16.39
CA GLU A 361 0.24 25.58 -15.80
C GLU A 361 -0.93 26.49 -16.19
N LYS A 362 -1.15 27.51 -15.35
CA LYS A 362 -2.03 28.63 -15.68
C LYS A 362 -1.45 29.43 -16.85
N THR A 363 -2.24 29.58 -17.91
CA THR A 363 -1.85 30.30 -19.13
C THR A 363 -2.87 31.39 -19.49
N LYS A 364 -2.39 32.48 -20.11
CA LYS A 364 -3.24 33.55 -20.64
C LYS A 364 -3.65 33.31 -22.10
N ASP A 365 -2.92 32.42 -22.78
CA ASP A 365 -2.98 32.28 -24.24
C ASP A 365 -3.93 31.17 -24.69
N SER A 366 -4.49 30.39 -23.76
CA SER A 366 -5.45 29.33 -24.05
C SER A 366 -6.40 29.09 -22.87
N ALA A 367 -7.53 28.46 -23.17
CA ALA A 367 -8.46 28.05 -22.14
C ALA A 367 -7.89 26.92 -21.27
N TYR A 368 -8.10 27.01 -19.96
CA TYR A 368 -7.67 25.99 -19.01
C TYR A 368 -8.77 25.66 -18.01
N LEU A 369 -8.68 24.47 -17.43
CA LEU A 369 -9.45 24.07 -16.27
C LEU A 369 -8.53 24.09 -15.05
N ARG A 370 -8.96 24.74 -13.98
CA ARG A 370 -8.30 24.71 -12.67
C ARG A 370 -9.11 23.82 -11.74
N LEU A 371 -8.46 22.82 -11.16
CA LEU A 371 -9.02 21.89 -10.18
C LEU A 371 -8.38 22.18 -8.83
N VAL A 372 -9.17 22.29 -7.77
CA VAL A 372 -8.65 22.29 -6.39
C VAL A 372 -8.88 20.91 -5.80
N LEU A 373 -7.80 20.13 -5.68
CA LEU A 373 -7.80 18.76 -5.20
C LEU A 373 -6.86 18.64 -3.99
N ASN A 374 -7.35 18.10 -2.88
CA ASN A 374 -6.59 17.97 -1.63
C ASN A 374 -5.87 19.27 -1.19
N GLY A 375 -6.50 20.43 -1.39
CA GLY A 375 -5.93 21.74 -1.07
C GLY A 375 -4.93 22.31 -2.09
N CYS A 376 -4.58 21.55 -3.13
CA CYS A 376 -3.65 21.96 -4.18
C CYS A 376 -4.38 22.39 -5.47
N ASP A 377 -3.78 23.35 -6.19
CA ASP A 377 -4.25 23.80 -7.50
C ASP A 377 -3.58 23.01 -8.64
N PHE A 378 -4.40 22.40 -9.50
CA PHE A 378 -3.96 21.71 -10.72
C PHE A 378 -4.57 22.39 -11.94
N TYR A 379 -3.79 22.51 -13.02
CA TYR A 379 -4.22 23.21 -14.23
C TYR A 379 -4.11 22.29 -15.44
N ILE A 380 -5.18 22.24 -16.24
CA ILE A 380 -5.22 21.46 -17.49
C ILE A 380 -5.41 22.42 -18.66
N ASN A 381 -4.49 22.42 -19.62
CA ASN A 381 -4.64 23.11 -20.89
C ASN A 381 -5.68 22.38 -21.76
N ILE A 382 -6.87 22.96 -21.94
CA ILE A 382 -7.98 22.25 -22.58
C ILE A 382 -7.77 22.02 -24.08
N PRO A 383 -7.35 23.01 -24.90
CA PRO A 383 -7.06 22.75 -26.31
C PRO A 383 -6.04 21.61 -26.53
N ALA A 384 -4.91 21.64 -25.82
CA ALA A 384 -3.87 20.62 -25.94
C ALA A 384 -4.36 19.24 -25.47
N ALA A 385 -5.11 19.20 -24.35
CA ALA A 385 -5.69 17.98 -23.82
C ALA A 385 -6.66 17.31 -24.82
N LYS A 386 -7.51 18.10 -25.49
CA LYS A 386 -8.47 17.58 -26.48
C LYS A 386 -7.79 17.04 -27.73
N GLU A 387 -6.67 17.62 -28.13
CA GLU A 387 -5.94 17.19 -29.33
C GLU A 387 -5.17 15.89 -29.10
N SER A 388 -4.48 15.76 -27.95
CA SER A 388 -3.50 14.68 -27.74
C SER A 388 -3.87 13.67 -26.65
N SER A 389 -4.79 14.00 -25.75
CA SER A 389 -5.06 13.23 -24.52
C SER A 389 -6.54 13.25 -24.12
N SER A 390 -7.47 13.23 -25.09
CA SER A 390 -8.90 13.39 -24.81
C SER A 390 -9.47 12.30 -23.90
N ALA A 391 -8.97 11.06 -24.00
CA ALA A 391 -9.40 9.95 -23.13
C ALA A 391 -8.95 10.17 -21.67
N ALA A 392 -7.73 10.64 -21.46
CA ALA A 392 -7.24 10.99 -20.13
C ALA A 392 -8.00 12.19 -19.52
N LEU A 393 -8.35 13.19 -20.34
CA LEU A 393 -9.18 14.30 -19.91
C LEU A 393 -10.58 13.81 -19.48
N GLU A 394 -11.21 12.92 -20.25
CA GLU A 394 -12.49 12.32 -19.88
C GLU A 394 -12.39 11.50 -18.59
N ALA A 395 -11.31 10.71 -18.44
CA ALA A 395 -11.05 9.94 -17.23
C ALA A 395 -10.92 10.83 -15.99
N ILE A 396 -10.18 11.94 -16.07
CA ILE A 396 -10.10 12.92 -14.98
C ILE A 396 -11.49 13.46 -14.64
N LEU A 397 -12.24 13.93 -15.63
CA LEU A 397 -13.56 14.52 -15.41
C LEU A 397 -14.62 13.51 -14.95
N ALA A 398 -14.44 12.22 -15.21
CA ALA A 398 -15.31 11.16 -14.72
C ALA A 398 -14.96 10.73 -13.28
N ALA A 399 -13.73 10.97 -12.84
CA ALA A 399 -13.24 10.61 -11.51
C ALA A 399 -13.45 11.70 -10.45
N LEU A 400 -13.88 12.90 -10.85
CA LEU A 400 -14.17 14.00 -9.93
C LEU A 400 -15.45 13.72 -9.13
N THR A 401 -15.39 14.00 -7.83
CA THR A 401 -16.54 13.99 -6.93
C THR A 401 -17.44 15.20 -7.17
N PRO A 402 -18.73 15.16 -6.77
CA PRO A 402 -19.66 16.28 -6.98
C PRO A 402 -19.27 17.58 -6.26
N ASP A 403 -18.55 17.49 -5.15
CA ASP A 403 -18.04 18.63 -4.38
C ASP A 403 -16.74 19.22 -4.94
N ALA A 404 -16.25 18.67 -6.05
CA ALA A 404 -15.03 19.14 -6.66
C ALA A 404 -15.08 20.63 -7.02
N VAL A 405 -14.03 21.36 -6.62
CA VAL A 405 -13.94 22.80 -6.85
C VAL A 405 -13.23 23.05 -8.19
N LEU A 406 -14.02 23.51 -9.17
CA LEU A 406 -13.60 23.63 -10.57
C LEU A 406 -13.75 25.07 -11.06
N TYR A 407 -12.74 25.57 -11.78
CA TYR A 407 -12.79 26.86 -12.45
C TYR A 407 -12.39 26.75 -13.92
N TRP A 408 -13.12 27.45 -14.78
CA TRP A 408 -12.73 27.67 -16.16
C TRP A 408 -11.99 28.99 -16.28
N GLY A 409 -10.75 28.93 -16.74
CA GLY A 409 -9.91 30.08 -17.03
C GLY A 409 -9.80 30.36 -18.51
N GLU A 410 -10.00 31.61 -18.92
CA GLU A 410 -9.82 32.07 -20.30
C GLU A 410 -9.67 33.59 -20.34
N ASN A 411 -8.82 34.12 -21.23
CA ASN A 411 -8.61 35.56 -21.41
C ASN A 411 -8.28 36.33 -20.12
N GLY A 412 -7.60 35.67 -19.18
CA GLY A 412 -7.19 36.26 -17.89
C GLY A 412 -8.27 36.29 -16.79
N GLY A 413 -9.49 35.79 -17.05
CA GLY A 413 -10.53 35.62 -16.05
C GLY A 413 -10.77 34.16 -15.67
N GLU A 414 -11.22 33.90 -14.45
CA GLU A 414 -11.67 32.58 -13.98
C GLU A 414 -13.14 32.63 -13.57
N ARG A 415 -13.91 31.60 -13.90
CA ARG A 415 -15.28 31.39 -13.41
C ARG A 415 -15.43 30.01 -12.79
N LYS A 416 -16.12 29.92 -11.66
CA LYS A 416 -16.47 28.63 -11.06
C LYS A 416 -17.42 27.87 -12.00
N LEU A 417 -17.22 26.56 -12.13
CA LEU A 417 -18.09 25.65 -12.87
C LEU A 417 -18.64 24.55 -11.96
N THR A 418 -19.79 24.01 -12.34
CA THR A 418 -20.21 22.67 -11.92
C THR A 418 -19.48 21.61 -12.75
N LEU A 419 -19.43 20.37 -12.26
CA LEU A 419 -18.84 19.26 -13.00
C LEU A 419 -19.50 19.04 -14.37
N ALA A 420 -20.84 19.06 -14.42
CA ALA A 420 -21.61 18.95 -15.66
C ALA A 420 -21.19 20.03 -16.69
N GLN A 421 -21.08 21.29 -16.26
CA GLN A 421 -20.64 22.39 -17.12
C GLN A 421 -19.20 22.23 -17.61
N ALA A 422 -18.31 21.70 -16.76
CA ALA A 422 -16.92 21.43 -17.14
C ALA A 422 -16.84 20.32 -18.21
N ARG A 423 -17.62 19.25 -18.06
CA ARG A 423 -17.72 18.15 -19.03
C ARG A 423 -18.23 18.63 -20.38
N GLU A 424 -19.33 19.37 -20.40
CA GLU A 424 -19.90 19.94 -21.64
C GLU A 424 -18.91 20.85 -22.36
N LYS A 425 -18.17 21.69 -21.61
CA LYS A 425 -17.15 22.58 -22.18
C LYS A 425 -15.97 21.83 -22.76
N CYS A 426 -15.60 20.70 -22.18
CA CYS A 426 -14.57 19.83 -22.72
C CYS A 426 -15.07 19.03 -23.93
N GLY A 427 -16.38 18.96 -24.17
CA GLY A 427 -17.01 18.27 -25.31
C GLY A 427 -17.52 16.88 -24.98
N PHE A 428 -17.71 16.57 -23.70
CA PHE A 428 -18.28 15.31 -23.21
C PHE A 428 -19.74 15.49 -22.81
N ALA A 429 -20.44 14.38 -22.56
CA ALA A 429 -21.79 14.41 -21.98
C ALA A 429 -21.75 15.01 -20.56
N ALA A 430 -22.79 15.77 -20.21
CA ALA A 430 -22.93 16.40 -18.90
C ALA A 430 -22.87 15.37 -17.75
N SER A 431 -23.47 14.21 -17.95
CA SER A 431 -23.39 13.07 -17.03
C SER A 431 -22.21 12.16 -17.35
N SER A 432 -21.71 11.46 -16.33
CA SER A 432 -20.77 10.36 -16.45
C SER A 432 -21.50 9.02 -16.58
N ALA A 433 -20.78 7.97 -17.00
CA ALA A 433 -21.28 6.60 -16.95
C ALA A 433 -21.36 6.05 -15.51
N LEU A 434 -20.82 6.79 -14.53
CA LEU A 434 -20.85 6.45 -13.11
C LEU A 434 -22.10 6.95 -12.40
N ASP A 435 -22.77 7.94 -12.99
CA ASP A 435 -23.92 8.59 -12.39
C ASP A 435 -25.12 7.62 -12.35
N PHE A 436 -25.86 7.66 -11.25
CA PHE A 436 -27.08 6.87 -11.11
C PHE A 436 -28.31 7.66 -11.57
N SER A 437 -29.21 6.99 -12.27
CA SER A 437 -30.42 7.61 -12.82
C SER A 437 -31.52 7.90 -11.80
N ASP A 438 -31.37 7.40 -10.56
CA ASP A 438 -32.40 7.42 -9.51
C ASP A 438 -31.93 8.04 -8.18
N VAL A 439 -30.81 8.78 -8.16
CA VAL A 439 -30.26 9.41 -6.94
C VAL A 439 -30.52 10.91 -6.85
N ALA A 440 -30.96 11.56 -7.93
CA ALA A 440 -31.09 13.02 -7.97
C ALA A 440 -32.03 13.62 -6.91
N ASP A 441 -33.01 12.84 -6.43
CA ASP A 441 -33.97 13.25 -5.39
C ASP A 441 -33.57 12.76 -3.98
N SER A 442 -32.49 11.98 -3.84
CA SER A 442 -31.98 11.52 -2.54
C SER A 442 -31.34 12.69 -1.79
N GLU A 443 -31.57 12.76 -0.48
CA GLU A 443 -30.87 13.72 0.38
C GLU A 443 -29.36 13.43 0.47
N TYR A 444 -28.94 12.21 0.11
CA TYR A 444 -27.57 11.72 0.16
C TYR A 444 -26.92 11.54 -1.23
N ALA A 445 -27.46 12.22 -2.25
CA ALA A 445 -27.00 12.09 -3.63
C ALA A 445 -25.49 12.34 -3.77
N GLN A 446 -24.98 13.36 -3.05
CA GLN A 446 -23.57 13.73 -3.09
C GLN A 446 -22.66 12.62 -2.59
N GLU A 447 -22.98 12.03 -1.43
CA GLU A 447 -22.21 10.96 -0.81
C GLU A 447 -22.22 9.69 -1.66
N ILE A 448 -23.38 9.35 -2.24
CA ILE A 448 -23.53 8.20 -3.13
C ILE A 448 -22.67 8.39 -4.39
N ASP A 449 -22.75 9.55 -5.03
CA ASP A 449 -22.00 9.86 -6.24
C ASP A 449 -20.49 9.96 -5.98
N SER A 450 -20.06 10.48 -4.82
CA SER A 450 -18.65 10.47 -4.40
C SER A 450 -18.12 9.04 -4.25
N LEU A 451 -18.86 8.15 -3.57
CA LEU A 451 -18.46 6.74 -3.46
C LEU A 451 -18.43 6.03 -4.83
N ALA A 452 -19.29 6.41 -5.76
CA ALA A 452 -19.30 5.87 -7.12
C ALA A 452 -18.06 6.33 -7.90
N ALA A 453 -17.68 7.61 -7.79
CA ALA A 453 -16.47 8.17 -8.38
C ALA A 453 -15.20 7.48 -7.85
N SER A 454 -15.15 7.16 -6.55
CA SER A 454 -14.08 6.39 -5.91
C SER A 454 -14.16 4.87 -6.16
N ARG A 455 -15.13 4.39 -6.95
CA ARG A 455 -15.37 2.96 -7.24
C ARG A 455 -15.62 2.09 -6.02
N ILE A 456 -16.22 2.66 -4.97
CA ILE A 456 -16.60 1.94 -3.75
C ILE A 456 -18.01 1.37 -3.87
N VAL A 457 -18.95 2.14 -4.43
CA VAL A 457 -20.34 1.67 -4.65
C VAL A 457 -20.65 1.51 -6.12
N PHE A 458 -21.52 0.53 -6.41
CA PHE A 458 -21.97 0.21 -7.75
C PHE A 458 -23.50 0.07 -7.77
N GLY A 459 -24.09 0.41 -8.92
CA GLY A 459 -25.51 0.23 -9.19
C GLY A 459 -25.78 -0.97 -10.10
N ASP A 460 -27.06 -1.27 -10.29
CA ASP A 460 -27.54 -2.31 -11.19
C ASP A 460 -28.34 -1.67 -12.32
N GLY A 461 -27.85 -1.82 -13.56
CA GLY A 461 -28.48 -1.22 -14.74
C GLY A 461 -28.55 0.32 -14.71
N GLY A 462 -27.58 0.99 -14.08
CA GLY A 462 -27.55 2.45 -13.91
C GLY A 462 -28.45 2.99 -12.80
N LYS A 463 -28.87 2.14 -11.87
CA LYS A 463 -29.68 2.51 -10.69
C LYS A 463 -29.01 2.12 -9.39
N PHE A 464 -29.04 3.02 -8.42
CA PHE A 464 -28.54 2.79 -7.07
C PHE A 464 -29.61 2.17 -6.16
N ARG A 465 -30.88 2.57 -6.30
CA ARG A 465 -32.02 2.20 -5.44
C ARG A 465 -31.88 2.75 -4.00
N PRO A 466 -31.92 4.08 -3.80
CA PRO A 466 -31.66 4.72 -2.50
C PRO A 466 -32.57 4.21 -1.37
N ASP A 467 -33.89 4.10 -1.65
CA ASP A 467 -34.90 3.70 -0.66
C ASP A 467 -34.91 2.19 -0.34
N ALA A 468 -34.05 1.39 -0.95
CA ALA A 468 -34.03 -0.05 -0.72
C ALA A 468 -33.46 -0.36 0.66
N THR A 469 -34.12 -1.22 1.44
CA THR A 469 -33.54 -1.76 2.67
C THR A 469 -32.39 -2.70 2.35
N MET A 470 -31.35 -2.75 3.19
CA MET A 470 -30.24 -3.68 2.99
C MET A 470 -30.34 -4.94 3.86
N THR A 471 -30.01 -6.08 3.25
CA THR A 471 -29.78 -7.33 3.95
C THR A 471 -28.40 -7.40 4.58
N ARG A 472 -28.22 -8.32 5.53
CA ARG A 472 -26.92 -8.63 6.15
C ARG A 472 -25.85 -9.00 5.12
N ALA A 473 -26.22 -9.76 4.09
CA ALA A 473 -25.33 -10.12 2.99
C ALA A 473 -24.89 -8.91 2.16
N GLU A 474 -25.81 -8.00 1.84
CA GLU A 474 -25.51 -6.79 1.06
C GLU A 474 -24.60 -5.82 1.82
N VAL A 475 -24.79 -5.68 3.14
CA VAL A 475 -23.88 -4.88 3.98
C VAL A 475 -22.47 -5.49 4.00
N CYS A 476 -22.34 -6.82 4.12
CA CYS A 476 -21.03 -7.46 3.99
C CYS A 476 -20.39 -7.22 2.63
N ALA A 477 -21.17 -7.25 1.54
CA ALA A 477 -20.66 -6.99 0.20
C ALA A 477 -20.18 -5.54 0.05
N LEU A 478 -20.91 -4.57 0.60
CA LEU A 478 -20.49 -3.17 0.64
C LEU A 478 -19.16 -2.99 1.39
N LEU A 479 -19.01 -3.60 2.56
CA LEU A 479 -17.78 -3.52 3.35
C LEU A 479 -16.61 -4.22 2.68
N ALA A 480 -16.86 -5.37 2.02
CA ALA A 480 -15.85 -6.07 1.23
C ALA A 480 -15.35 -5.24 0.04
N GLN A 481 -16.20 -4.42 -0.58
CA GLN A 481 -15.78 -3.47 -1.63
C GLN A 481 -14.89 -2.36 -1.09
N VAL A 482 -15.16 -1.86 0.12
CA VAL A 482 -14.32 -0.86 0.80
C VAL A 482 -12.95 -1.44 1.13
N LEU A 483 -12.93 -2.62 1.74
CA LEU A 483 -11.73 -3.31 2.22
C LEU A 483 -11.03 -4.16 1.16
N ASP A 484 -11.51 -4.15 -0.10
CA ASP A 484 -11.08 -5.06 -1.17
C ASP A 484 -10.81 -6.51 -0.73
N LEU A 485 -11.65 -7.02 0.19
CA LEU A 485 -11.35 -8.23 0.96
C LEU A 485 -12.42 -9.30 0.75
N TYR A 486 -11.98 -10.46 0.25
CA TYR A 486 -12.84 -11.60 -0.07
C TYR A 486 -12.18 -12.90 0.38
N SER A 487 -12.95 -13.80 1.01
CA SER A 487 -12.41 -15.06 1.53
C SER A 487 -13.10 -16.27 0.91
N THR A 488 -12.32 -17.18 0.33
CA THR A 488 -12.82 -18.47 -0.17
C THR A 488 -12.90 -19.54 0.92
N ALA A 489 -12.59 -19.20 2.17
CA ALA A 489 -12.66 -20.13 3.30
C ALA A 489 -14.09 -20.66 3.50
N ASN A 490 -14.22 -21.88 4.02
CA ASN A 490 -15.51 -22.51 4.27
C ASN A 490 -15.87 -22.43 5.77
N GLY A 491 -17.17 -22.41 6.08
CA GLY A 491 -17.66 -22.92 7.36
C GLY A 491 -17.72 -21.93 8.53
N TYR A 492 -17.63 -20.61 8.31
CA TYR A 492 -17.93 -19.64 9.37
C TYR A 492 -19.38 -19.77 9.86
N PHE A 493 -20.32 -20.01 8.93
CA PHE A 493 -21.74 -20.16 9.24
C PHE A 493 -22.38 -21.28 8.42
N THR A 494 -23.31 -21.99 9.04
CA THR A 494 -24.00 -23.18 8.49
C THR A 494 -25.01 -22.85 7.40
N ASP A 495 -25.48 -21.60 7.32
CA ASP A 495 -26.47 -21.10 6.37
C ASP A 495 -25.86 -20.19 5.29
N VAL A 496 -24.53 -20.11 5.21
CA VAL A 496 -23.79 -19.41 4.16
C VAL A 496 -23.22 -20.45 3.19
N ALA A 497 -23.96 -20.75 2.13
CA ALA A 497 -23.53 -21.70 1.12
C ALA A 497 -22.37 -21.14 0.27
N LYS A 498 -21.35 -21.97 0.00
CA LYS A 498 -20.14 -21.58 -0.76
C LYS A 498 -20.42 -20.94 -2.13
N GLY A 499 -21.50 -21.37 -2.79
CA GLY A 499 -21.87 -20.87 -4.13
C GLY A 499 -22.68 -19.57 -4.12
N SER A 500 -23.03 -19.04 -2.94
CA SER A 500 -23.76 -17.77 -2.84
C SER A 500 -22.86 -16.60 -3.22
N TRP A 501 -23.41 -15.62 -3.94
CA TRP A 501 -22.68 -14.43 -4.40
C TRP A 501 -22.05 -13.63 -3.25
N TYR A 502 -22.66 -13.66 -2.06
CA TYR A 502 -22.20 -12.96 -0.87
C TYR A 502 -21.23 -13.77 0.00
N ALA A 503 -21.04 -15.07 -0.26
CA ALA A 503 -20.26 -15.93 0.64
C ALA A 503 -18.82 -15.43 0.83
N PRO A 504 -18.09 -14.99 -0.22
CA PRO A 504 -16.73 -14.47 -0.03
C PRO A 504 -16.66 -13.25 0.88
N SER A 505 -17.63 -12.34 0.74
CA SER A 505 -17.72 -11.12 1.55
C SER A 505 -18.10 -11.43 2.99
N VAL A 506 -19.12 -12.27 3.22
CA VAL A 506 -19.54 -12.64 4.58
C VAL A 506 -18.41 -13.34 5.33
N ASN A 507 -17.73 -14.30 4.69
CA ASN A 507 -16.63 -15.02 5.30
C ASN A 507 -15.44 -14.09 5.61
N ALA A 508 -15.11 -13.16 4.70
CA ALA A 508 -14.08 -12.16 4.93
C ALA A 508 -14.41 -11.27 6.14
N MET A 509 -15.61 -10.67 6.15
CA MET A 509 -16.00 -9.75 7.23
C MET A 509 -16.10 -10.45 8.59
N ALA A 510 -16.46 -11.74 8.60
CA ALA A 510 -16.48 -12.54 9.82
C ALA A 510 -15.06 -12.91 10.29
N ALA A 511 -14.15 -13.22 9.36
CA ALA A 511 -12.76 -13.56 9.65
C ALA A 511 -12.03 -12.41 10.38
N ILE A 512 -12.26 -11.17 9.94
CA ILE A 512 -11.67 -9.97 10.55
C ILE A 512 -12.53 -9.39 11.70
N GLY A 513 -13.60 -10.07 12.10
CA GLY A 513 -14.42 -9.69 13.25
C GLY A 513 -15.35 -8.48 13.07
N LEU A 514 -15.47 -7.92 11.87
CA LEU A 514 -16.39 -6.81 11.61
C LEU A 514 -17.84 -7.24 11.76
N VAL A 515 -18.21 -8.44 11.31
CA VAL A 515 -19.55 -9.01 11.48
C VAL A 515 -19.56 -10.25 12.34
N SER A 516 -20.70 -10.53 12.96
CA SER A 516 -20.92 -11.71 13.81
C SER A 516 -22.23 -12.38 13.42
N GLY A 517 -22.33 -13.70 13.67
CA GLY A 517 -23.54 -14.47 13.42
C GLY A 517 -24.67 -14.14 14.40
N VAL A 518 -25.86 -14.62 14.09
CA VAL A 518 -27.09 -14.44 14.90
C VAL A 518 -27.25 -15.51 16.00
N GLY A 519 -26.23 -16.36 16.19
CA GLY A 519 -26.24 -17.50 17.11
C GLY A 519 -26.57 -18.83 16.42
N GLY A 520 -26.35 -19.93 17.14
CA GLY A 520 -26.60 -21.29 16.61
C GLY A 520 -25.76 -21.67 15.38
N GLY A 521 -24.62 -21.01 15.17
CA GLY A 521 -23.77 -21.19 13.98
C GLY A 521 -24.37 -20.63 12.68
N LYS A 522 -25.30 -19.66 12.76
CA LYS A 522 -25.96 -19.03 11.61
C LYS A 522 -25.58 -17.57 11.44
N PHE A 523 -25.66 -17.08 10.21
CA PHE A 523 -25.48 -15.67 9.84
C PHE A 523 -26.79 -14.95 9.51
N ASP A 524 -27.78 -15.68 8.99
CA ASP A 524 -29.02 -15.15 8.40
C ASP A 524 -28.78 -14.10 7.29
N PRO A 525 -28.22 -14.50 6.13
CA PRO A 525 -27.76 -13.55 5.11
C PRO A 525 -28.87 -12.68 4.50
N ASN A 526 -30.12 -13.16 4.50
CA ASN A 526 -31.26 -12.46 3.88
C ASN A 526 -32.04 -11.59 4.87
N ALA A 527 -31.68 -11.61 6.16
CA ALA A 527 -32.33 -10.74 7.14
C ALA A 527 -32.01 -9.28 6.83
N THR A 528 -33.03 -8.42 6.89
CA THR A 528 -32.86 -6.97 6.82
C THR A 528 -32.11 -6.49 8.05
N MET A 529 -31.05 -5.69 7.85
CA MET A 529 -30.32 -5.08 8.96
C MET A 529 -31.06 -3.87 9.51
N THR A 530 -30.99 -3.69 10.82
CA THR A 530 -31.43 -2.45 11.46
C THR A 530 -30.33 -1.38 11.44
N GLN A 531 -30.70 -0.13 11.72
CA GLN A 531 -29.75 0.98 11.85
C GLN A 531 -28.70 0.70 12.94
N GLU A 532 -29.08 0.16 14.12
CA GLU A 532 -28.12 -0.12 15.19
C GLU A 532 -27.16 -1.28 14.90
N GLU A 533 -27.62 -2.28 14.12
CA GLU A 533 -26.74 -3.33 13.61
C GLU A 533 -25.71 -2.75 12.65
N PHE A 534 -26.13 -1.89 11.72
CA PHE A 534 -25.22 -1.24 10.78
C PHE A 534 -24.23 -0.31 11.49
N ILE A 535 -24.69 0.51 12.43
CA ILE A 535 -23.84 1.36 13.29
C ILE A 535 -22.78 0.54 14.00
N THR A 536 -23.14 -0.65 14.49
CA THR A 536 -22.19 -1.52 15.19
C THR A 536 -21.07 -1.98 14.27
N VAL A 537 -21.41 -2.38 13.05
CA VAL A 537 -20.42 -2.81 12.05
C VAL A 537 -19.58 -1.63 11.55
N LEU A 538 -20.19 -0.47 11.29
CA LEU A 538 -19.49 0.74 10.87
C LEU A 538 -18.52 1.24 11.96
N GLY A 539 -18.90 1.20 13.23
CA GLY A 539 -18.00 1.55 14.32
C GLY A 539 -16.79 0.62 14.43
N ARG A 540 -16.96 -0.68 14.19
CA ARG A 540 -15.82 -1.62 14.12
C ARG A 540 -14.91 -1.33 12.94
N LEU A 541 -15.48 -0.93 11.80
CA LEU A 541 -14.68 -0.48 10.66
C LEU A 541 -13.90 0.78 11.03
N VAL A 542 -14.53 1.79 11.63
CA VAL A 542 -13.86 3.04 12.05
C VAL A 542 -12.72 2.78 13.04
N GLU A 543 -12.94 1.92 14.03
CA GLU A 543 -11.89 1.47 14.96
C GLU A 543 -10.72 0.78 14.24
N PHE A 544 -11.00 0.00 13.20
CA PHE A 544 -9.98 -0.68 12.42
C PHE A 544 -9.18 0.29 11.55
N VAL A 545 -9.83 1.28 10.96
CA VAL A 545 -9.20 2.12 9.92
C VAL A 545 -8.49 3.35 10.47
N ASN A 546 -8.77 3.79 11.70
CA ASN A 546 -8.33 5.07 12.22
C ASN A 546 -7.70 4.99 13.62
N LEU A 547 -6.52 5.60 13.75
CA LEU A 547 -5.72 5.59 14.97
C LEU A 547 -6.41 6.31 16.13
N ASP A 548 -7.00 7.48 15.89
CA ASP A 548 -7.65 8.29 16.94
C ASP A 548 -8.92 7.60 17.46
N ALA A 549 -9.69 6.99 16.56
CA ALA A 549 -10.85 6.18 16.92
C ALA A 549 -10.46 5.02 17.84
N ARG A 550 -9.34 4.35 17.57
CA ARG A 550 -8.82 3.29 18.43
C ARG A 550 -8.36 3.83 19.78
N GLU A 551 -7.55 4.89 19.79
CA GLU A 551 -7.03 5.49 21.02
C GLU A 551 -8.17 6.01 21.93
N PHE A 552 -9.25 6.55 21.33
CA PHE A 552 -10.44 6.97 22.05
C PHE A 552 -11.07 5.83 22.87
N LEU A 553 -11.14 4.62 22.30
CA LEU A 553 -11.71 3.45 22.96
C LEU A 553 -10.82 2.94 24.10
N ASP A 554 -9.51 2.98 23.90
CA ASP A 554 -8.53 2.58 24.92
C ASP A 554 -8.54 3.52 26.13
N LYS A 555 -8.79 4.82 25.91
CA LYS A 555 -8.95 5.83 26.98
C LYS A 555 -10.31 5.76 27.68
N ASN A 556 -11.35 5.27 27.03
CA ASN A 556 -12.74 5.29 27.53
C ASN A 556 -13.42 3.91 27.66
N PRO A 557 -12.77 2.85 28.18
CA PRO A 557 -13.26 1.48 28.04
C PRO A 557 -14.56 1.17 28.81
N LEU A 558 -14.81 1.88 29.93
CA LEU A 558 -15.95 1.62 30.82
C LEU A 558 -17.01 2.73 30.80
N ALA A 559 -16.62 3.96 30.45
CA ALA A 559 -17.53 5.12 30.46
C ALA A 559 -18.56 5.03 29.33
N ILE A 560 -18.17 4.48 28.18
CA ILE A 560 -19.02 4.35 26.99
C ILE A 560 -20.17 3.36 27.23
N LEU A 561 -19.97 2.35 28.07
CA LEU A 561 -20.99 1.32 28.34
C LEU A 561 -22.04 1.77 29.37
N GLN A 562 -21.92 2.97 29.94
CA GLN A 562 -22.95 3.50 30.82
C GLN A 562 -24.18 3.90 30.01
N PRO A 563 -25.39 3.44 30.38
CA PRO A 563 -26.62 3.80 29.69
C PRO A 563 -26.97 5.27 29.97
N LEU A 564 -26.39 6.17 29.18
CA LEU A 564 -26.70 7.59 29.21
C LEU A 564 -28.09 7.83 28.61
N PRO A 565 -28.82 8.88 29.03
CA PRO A 565 -30.15 9.18 28.48
C PRO A 565 -30.19 9.32 26.95
N LYS A 566 -29.08 9.77 26.34
CA LYS A 566 -28.92 9.88 24.87
C LYS A 566 -28.96 8.54 24.14
N TYR A 567 -28.69 7.42 24.84
CA TYR A 567 -28.64 6.07 24.25
C TYR A 567 -29.81 5.18 24.63
N LYS A 568 -30.85 5.71 25.29
CA LYS A 568 -31.97 4.92 25.82
C LYS A 568 -32.72 4.06 24.78
N SER A 569 -32.66 4.43 23.50
CA SER A 569 -33.30 3.73 22.38
C SER A 569 -32.41 2.65 21.77
N PHE A 570 -31.12 2.62 22.09
CA PHE A 570 -30.15 1.68 21.55
C PHE A 570 -30.03 0.44 22.43
N SER A 571 -29.82 -0.70 21.79
CA SER A 571 -29.35 -1.89 22.47
C SER A 571 -27.97 -1.64 23.09
N HIS A 572 -27.71 -2.21 24.27
CA HIS A 572 -26.44 -2.00 25.00
C HIS A 572 -25.18 -2.32 24.16
N TRP A 573 -25.26 -3.31 23.27
CA TRP A 573 -24.14 -3.72 22.41
C TRP A 573 -23.83 -2.71 21.30
N ALA A 574 -24.78 -1.85 20.93
CA ALA A 574 -24.60 -0.83 19.88
C ALA A 574 -24.03 0.49 20.41
N ILE A 575 -24.17 0.75 21.72
CA ILE A 575 -23.78 2.02 22.37
C ILE A 575 -22.31 2.34 22.12
N ARG A 576 -21.43 1.35 22.18
CA ARG A 576 -19.99 1.54 21.94
C ARG A 576 -19.70 2.15 20.57
N SER A 577 -20.32 1.58 19.53
CA SER A 577 -20.11 2.05 18.17
C SER A 577 -20.84 3.38 17.91
N ALA A 578 -22.01 3.59 18.52
CA ALA A 578 -22.72 4.87 18.42
C ALA A 578 -21.91 6.03 19.04
N GLU A 579 -21.30 5.82 20.22
CA GLU A 579 -20.43 6.82 20.85
C GLU A 579 -19.17 7.07 20.03
N LEU A 580 -18.54 6.00 19.53
CA LEU A 580 -17.36 6.10 18.68
C LEU A 580 -17.64 6.99 17.45
N LEU A 581 -18.70 6.66 16.70
CA LEU A 581 -19.05 7.38 15.47
C LEU A 581 -19.43 8.85 15.69
N THR A 582 -19.70 9.26 16.92
CA THR A 582 -20.15 10.62 17.22
C THR A 582 -19.14 11.44 18.04
N ASN A 583 -18.12 10.83 18.64
CA ASN A 583 -17.24 11.52 19.60
C ASN A 583 -15.74 11.15 19.51
N SER A 584 -15.32 10.26 18.58
CA SER A 584 -13.95 9.75 18.58
C SER A 584 -12.97 10.49 17.68
N VAL A 585 -13.46 11.15 16.63
CA VAL A 585 -12.63 11.91 15.69
C VAL A 585 -13.03 13.38 15.75
N PHE A 586 -12.04 14.26 15.74
CA PHE A 586 -12.20 15.69 15.90
C PHE A 586 -11.73 16.45 14.66
N ASP A 587 -12.38 17.57 14.36
CA ASP A 587 -11.95 18.45 13.29
C ASP A 587 -10.76 19.33 13.73
N GLU A 588 -10.29 20.21 12.83
CA GLU A 588 -9.18 21.14 13.11
C GLU A 588 -9.48 22.14 14.25
N ASN A 589 -10.75 22.35 14.59
CA ASN A 589 -11.18 23.20 15.70
C ASN A 589 -11.25 22.45 17.03
N GLY A 590 -11.07 21.13 17.01
CA GLY A 590 -11.22 20.26 18.17
C GLY A 590 -12.67 19.89 18.48
N ASP A 591 -13.59 20.09 17.53
CA ASP A 591 -14.99 19.71 17.66
C ASP A 591 -15.20 18.27 17.17
N ALA A 592 -16.02 17.50 17.88
CA ALA A 592 -16.31 16.12 17.52
C ALA A 592 -17.08 16.04 16.20
N VAL A 593 -16.62 15.20 15.28
CA VAL A 593 -17.24 14.98 13.98
C VAL A 593 -18.22 13.81 14.07
N ASN A 594 -19.46 14.04 13.66
CA ASN A 594 -20.43 12.95 13.48
C ASN A 594 -20.12 12.23 12.16
N MET A 595 -19.64 10.99 12.27
CA MET A 595 -19.31 10.12 11.13
C MET A 595 -20.51 9.34 10.59
N TYR A 596 -21.70 9.49 11.18
CA TYR A 596 -22.92 8.89 10.67
C TYR A 596 -23.64 9.80 9.64
N CYS A 597 -24.71 9.30 9.03
CA CYS A 597 -25.50 10.05 8.02
C CYS A 597 -26.55 10.99 8.62
N MET A 598 -26.78 10.95 9.94
CA MET A 598 -27.75 11.78 10.64
C MET A 598 -27.35 11.98 12.10
N SER A 599 -27.99 12.92 12.80
CA SER A 599 -27.75 13.18 14.22
C SER A 599 -28.20 12.01 15.08
N LEU A 600 -27.54 11.77 16.21
CA LEU A 600 -27.87 10.67 17.14
C LEU A 600 -29.36 10.68 17.57
N GLU A 601 -29.96 11.86 17.69
CA GLU A 601 -31.36 12.05 18.09
C GLU A 601 -32.37 11.61 17.01
N ASP A 602 -31.95 11.62 15.75
CA ASP A 602 -32.78 11.26 14.58
C ASP A 602 -32.67 9.76 14.22
N ILE A 603 -31.72 9.05 14.83
CA ILE A 603 -31.54 7.62 14.62
C ILE A 603 -32.72 6.86 15.23
N GLU A 604 -33.30 5.95 14.45
CA GLU A 604 -34.29 4.98 14.88
C GLU A 604 -33.63 3.59 14.93
N PRO A 605 -33.05 3.16 16.07
CA PRO A 605 -32.18 1.98 16.14
C PRO A 605 -32.76 0.71 15.52
N GLN A 606 -34.07 0.47 15.72
CA GLN A 606 -34.77 -0.72 15.25
C GLN A 606 -35.31 -0.61 13.82
N ALA A 607 -35.26 0.57 13.20
CA ALA A 607 -35.70 0.75 11.82
C ALA A 607 -34.73 0.03 10.85
N PRO A 608 -35.22 -0.50 9.73
CA PRO A 608 -34.36 -0.98 8.65
C PRO A 608 -33.36 0.07 8.18
N ILE A 609 -32.11 -0.31 7.94
CA ILE A 609 -31.16 0.57 7.26
C ILE A 609 -31.48 0.66 5.76
N LEU A 610 -31.59 1.88 5.24
CA LEU A 610 -31.73 2.14 3.81
C LEU A 610 -30.36 2.16 3.12
N ARG A 611 -30.34 1.84 1.84
CA ARG A 611 -29.10 1.77 1.05
C ARG A 611 -28.42 3.14 0.94
N GLU A 612 -29.19 4.21 0.80
CA GLU A 612 -28.65 5.58 0.82
C GLU A 612 -28.04 5.96 2.18
N GLN A 613 -28.70 5.61 3.28
CA GLN A 613 -28.20 5.87 4.64
C GLN A 613 -26.90 5.10 4.91
N ALA A 614 -26.83 3.84 4.47
CA ALA A 614 -25.61 3.04 4.58
C ALA A 614 -24.45 3.63 3.76
N ALA A 615 -24.71 4.08 2.53
CA ALA A 615 -23.71 4.72 1.69
C ALA A 615 -23.24 6.07 2.27
N ALA A 616 -24.17 6.92 2.71
CA ALA A 616 -23.85 8.21 3.31
C ALA A 616 -23.02 8.06 4.59
N ALA A 617 -23.43 7.16 5.49
CA ALA A 617 -22.70 6.90 6.72
C ALA A 617 -21.31 6.30 6.45
N LEU A 618 -21.20 5.43 5.45
CA LEU A 618 -19.91 4.90 5.03
C LEU A 618 -19.00 5.99 4.45
N TYR A 619 -19.53 6.85 3.56
CA TYR A 619 -18.79 7.98 3.01
C TYR A 619 -18.28 8.90 4.12
N ASN A 620 -19.14 9.32 5.04
CA ASN A 620 -18.79 10.20 6.15
C ASN A 620 -17.69 9.59 7.04
N ALA A 621 -17.81 8.30 7.36
CA ALA A 621 -16.80 7.58 8.11
C ALA A 621 -15.45 7.53 7.38
N LEU A 622 -15.44 7.15 6.09
CA LEU A 622 -14.20 7.06 5.31
C LEU A 622 -13.56 8.44 5.08
N ARG A 623 -14.37 9.48 4.87
CA ARG A 623 -13.88 10.85 4.68
C ARG A 623 -13.26 11.42 5.96
N THR A 624 -13.94 11.23 7.09
CA THR A 624 -13.51 11.73 8.40
C THR A 624 -12.27 11.00 8.90
N THR A 625 -12.20 9.69 8.67
CA THR A 625 -11.04 8.88 9.09
C THR A 625 -9.80 9.08 8.21
N GLY A 626 -9.92 9.81 7.10
CA GLY A 626 -8.82 10.08 6.17
C GLY A 626 -8.59 8.99 5.11
N VAL A 627 -9.39 7.92 5.10
CA VAL A 627 -9.36 6.88 4.06
C VAL A 627 -9.75 7.45 2.70
N LEU A 628 -10.75 8.34 2.68
CA LEU A 628 -11.07 9.20 1.54
C LEU A 628 -10.61 10.63 1.87
N LYS A 629 -9.74 11.20 1.04
CA LYS A 629 -9.30 12.61 1.15
C LYS A 629 -10.03 13.57 0.24
N TYR A 630 -10.69 13.06 -0.79
CA TYR A 630 -11.40 13.85 -1.78
C TYR A 630 -12.67 13.13 -2.17
#